data_AF-A0A7Y3J0C4-F1
#
_entry.id   AF-A0A7Y3J0C4-F1
#
_cell.length_a   1.000
_cell.length_b   1.000
_cell.length_c   1.000
_cell.angle_alpha   90.00
_cell.angle_beta   90.00
_cell.angle_gamma   90.00
#
_symmetry.space_group_name_H-M   'P 1'
#
loop_
_entity.id
_entity.type
_entity.pdbx_description
1 polymer ?
#
loop_
_entity_poly.entity_id
_entity_poly.type
_entity_poly.pdbx_seq_one_letter_code
_entity_poly.pdbx_strand_id
1 'polypeptide(L)'
;MVKGQPVSIYVLVEHNSYSDRWVLLQILRYMVQTWSADTKDNPVAPRVPILPILFYHGEAKTVTERFSQLFSDSLPEALRAYQVEFLCDVYNLTAQPDSTLRVRPRKSLTRNLACFKMIR
;
A
#
# COMPACT_ATOMS: atom_id res chain seq x y z
N MET A 1 7.38 3.49 30.32
CA MET A 1 8.03 3.18 29.03
C MET A 1 7.40 1.91 28.47
N VAL A 2 6.61 2.01 27.41
CA VAL A 2 6.16 0.81 26.67
C VAL A 2 7.39 0.31 25.89
N LYS A 3 7.91 -0.87 26.23
CA LYS A 3 8.90 -1.55 25.38
C LYS A 3 8.19 -1.93 24.08
N GLY A 4 8.61 -1.35 22.96
CA GLY A 4 8.08 -1.72 21.65
C GLY A 4 8.42 -3.17 21.33
N GLN A 5 7.42 -3.95 20.93
CA GLN A 5 7.66 -5.27 20.36
C GLN A 5 8.15 -5.11 18.91
N PRO A 6 9.12 -5.91 18.45
CA PRO A 6 9.50 -5.91 17.04
C PRO A 6 8.30 -6.35 16.18
N VAL A 7 8.04 -5.61 15.11
CA VAL A 7 6.97 -5.89 14.15
C VAL A 7 7.59 -6.07 12.78
N SER A 8 7.19 -7.13 12.07
CA SER A 8 7.51 -7.32 10.66
C SER A 8 6.43 -6.65 9.80
N ILE A 9 6.87 -5.99 8.72
CA ILE A 9 6.00 -5.49 7.67
C ILE A 9 6.63 -5.82 6.32
N TYR A 10 5.82 -6.05 5.30
CA TYR A 10 6.27 -6.01 3.92
C TYR A 10 6.04 -4.62 3.34
N VAL A 11 6.92 -4.17 2.46
CA VAL A 11 6.72 -2.94 1.69
C VAL A 11 6.58 -3.34 0.22
N LEU A 12 5.41 -3.07 -0.35
CA LEU A 12 5.13 -3.27 -1.77
C LEU A 12 5.28 -1.92 -2.47
N VAL A 13 6.13 -1.83 -3.47
CA VAL A 13 6.38 -0.59 -4.21
C VAL A 13 5.94 -0.77 -5.66
N GLU A 14 5.01 0.07 -6.10
CA GLU A 14 4.54 0.14 -7.48
C GLU A 14 4.90 1.50 -8.09
N HIS A 15 5.26 1.52 -9.37
CA HIS A 15 5.52 2.77 -10.11
C HIS A 15 4.70 2.81 -11.39
N ASN A 16 3.85 3.82 -11.54
CA ASN A 16 3.02 4.02 -12.73
C ASN A 16 3.17 5.43 -13.30
N SER A 17 3.42 5.51 -14.61
CA SER A 17 3.53 6.76 -15.36
C SER A 17 2.20 7.24 -15.96
N TYR A 18 1.11 6.49 -15.77
CA TYR A 18 -0.23 6.85 -16.27
C TYR A 18 -1.28 6.64 -15.17
N SER A 19 -2.39 7.38 -15.23
CA SER A 19 -3.53 7.15 -14.35
C SER A 19 -4.21 5.83 -14.73
N ASP A 20 -3.89 4.77 -14.00
CA ASP A 20 -4.63 3.52 -14.09
C ASP A 20 -5.63 3.45 -12.93
N ARG A 21 -6.92 3.50 -13.26
CA ARG A 21 -8.01 3.31 -12.30
C ARG A 21 -7.91 1.95 -11.60
N TRP A 22 -7.25 0.97 -12.21
CA TRP A 22 -7.13 -0.40 -11.73
C TRP A 22 -5.82 -0.69 -11.01
N VAL A 23 -4.97 0.33 -10.76
CA VAL A 23 -3.71 0.15 -10.01
C VAL A 23 -3.91 -0.51 -8.64
N LEU A 24 -5.00 -0.20 -7.95
CA LEU A 24 -5.31 -0.80 -6.66
C LEU A 24 -5.68 -2.29 -6.78
N LEU A 25 -6.25 -2.75 -7.90
CA LEU A 25 -6.43 -4.18 -8.18
C LEU A 25 -5.10 -4.89 -8.41
N GLN A 26 -4.17 -4.24 -9.11
CA GLN A 26 -2.81 -4.74 -9.29
C GLN A 26 -2.08 -4.89 -7.95
N ILE A 27 -2.16 -3.87 -7.09
CA ILE A 27 -1.62 -3.92 -5.74
C ILE A 27 -2.24 -5.06 -4.93
N LEU A 28 -3.58 -5.22 -4.96
CA LEU A 28 -4.25 -6.33 -4.28
C LEU A 28 -3.74 -7.70 -4.77
N ARG A 29 -3.56 -7.87 -6.08
CA ARG A 29 -2.99 -9.09 -6.67
C ARG A 29 -1.61 -9.39 -6.08
N TYR A 30 -0.74 -8.40 -5.97
CA TYR A 30 0.60 -8.59 -5.39
C TYR A 30 0.57 -8.86 -3.89
N MET A 31 -0.36 -8.24 -3.15
CA MET A 31 -0.57 -8.54 -1.73
C MET A 31 -0.95 -10.02 -1.54
N VAL A 32 -1.94 -10.49 -2.31
CA VAL A 32 -2.38 -11.90 -2.26
C VAL A 32 -1.26 -12.85 -2.69
N GLN A 33 -0.49 -12.53 -3.72
CA GLN A 33 0.66 -13.35 -4.15
C GLN A 33 1.73 -13.45 -3.05
N THR A 34 2.05 -12.33 -2.39
CA THR A 34 3.02 -12.27 -1.29
C THR A 34 2.57 -13.14 -0.13
N TRP A 35 1.32 -12.99 0.31
CA TRP A 35 0.76 -13.82 1.38
C TRP A 35 0.64 -15.28 1.00
N SER A 36 0.31 -15.59 -0.26
CA SER A 36 0.23 -16.97 -0.74
C SER A 36 1.59 -17.66 -0.71
N ALA A 37 2.65 -16.95 -1.11
CA ALA A 37 4.02 -17.46 -1.00
C ALA A 37 4.41 -17.70 0.47
N ASP A 38 4.17 -16.72 1.34
CA ASP A 38 4.45 -16.83 2.78
C ASP A 38 3.61 -17.94 3.47
N THR A 39 2.39 -18.19 3.01
CA THR A 39 1.55 -19.28 3.53
C THR A 39 2.08 -20.66 3.18
N LYS A 40 2.76 -20.82 2.03
CA LYS A 40 3.40 -22.09 1.66
C LYS A 40 4.54 -22.44 2.61
N ASP A 41 5.35 -21.44 2.97
CA ASP A 41 6.51 -21.62 3.85
C ASP A 41 6.09 -21.66 5.33
N ASN A 42 5.03 -20.91 5.70
CA ASN A 42 4.57 -20.72 7.08
C ASN A 42 3.02 -20.82 7.17
N PRO A 43 2.42 -22.00 7.07
CA PRO A 43 0.96 -22.14 6.92
C PRO A 43 0.14 -21.67 8.13
N VAL A 44 0.68 -21.81 9.34
CA VAL A 44 -0.03 -21.51 10.61
C VAL A 44 0.30 -20.11 11.15
N ALA A 45 1.27 -19.41 10.56
CA ALA A 45 1.69 -18.10 11.04
C ALA A 45 0.66 -17.01 10.69
N PRO A 46 0.44 -16.02 11.58
CA PRO A 46 -0.29 -14.82 11.23
C PRO A 46 0.33 -14.11 10.03
N ARG A 47 -0.51 -13.58 9.14
CA ARG A 47 -0.01 -12.86 7.96
C ARG A 47 0.62 -11.54 8.35
N VAL A 48 1.78 -11.27 7.77
CA VAL A 48 2.50 -10.00 7.93
C VAL A 48 1.78 -8.92 7.11
N PRO A 49 1.47 -7.75 7.69
CA PRO A 49 0.83 -6.66 6.97
C PRO A 49 1.75 -6.14 5.86
N ILE A 50 1.14 -5.72 4.75
CA ILE A 50 1.82 -5.14 3.60
C ILE A 50 1.49 -3.65 3.58
N LEU A 51 2.50 -2.80 3.49
CA LEU A 51 2.39 -1.36 3.23
C LEU A 51 2.57 -1.12 1.72
N PRO A 52 1.49 -0.87 0.95
CA PRO A 52 1.60 -0.55 -0.46
C PRO A 52 1.92 0.93 -0.65
N ILE A 53 2.98 1.19 -1.40
CA ILE A 53 3.45 2.51 -1.80
C ILE A 53 3.36 2.61 -3.31
N LEU A 54 2.65 3.63 -3.81
CA LEU A 54 2.53 3.90 -5.24
C LEU A 54 3.26 5.20 -5.58
N PHE A 55 4.29 5.11 -6.40
CA PHE A 55 4.90 6.26 -7.05
C PHE A 55 4.12 6.55 -8.34
N TYR A 56 3.44 7.69 -8.36
CA TYR A 56 2.60 8.10 -9.48
C TYR A 56 3.26 9.25 -10.24
N HIS A 57 3.42 9.10 -11.54
CA HIS A 57 3.95 10.14 -12.42
C HIS A 57 3.08 10.31 -13.67
N GLY A 58 1.80 10.66 -13.49
CA GLY A 58 0.88 10.92 -14.59
C GLY A 58 0.17 12.26 -14.49
N GLU A 59 -0.63 12.57 -15.51
CA GLU A 59 -1.31 13.86 -15.68
C GLU A 59 -2.52 14.05 -14.74
N ALA A 60 -3.07 12.97 -14.18
CA ALA A 60 -4.24 13.07 -13.32
C ALA A 60 -3.89 13.72 -11.98
N LYS A 61 -4.71 14.70 -11.58
CA LYS A 61 -4.51 15.44 -10.32
C LYS A 61 -4.81 14.62 -9.08
N THR A 62 -5.61 13.57 -9.21
CA THR A 62 -6.07 12.74 -8.09
C THR A 62 -5.90 11.28 -8.43
N VAL A 63 -5.29 10.54 -7.52
CA VAL A 63 -5.10 9.10 -7.59
C VAL A 63 -5.91 8.48 -6.46
N THR A 64 -6.51 7.33 -6.72
CA THR A 64 -7.31 6.62 -5.72
C THR A 64 -6.37 5.96 -4.71
N GLU A 65 -6.57 6.22 -3.42
CA GLU A 65 -5.68 5.74 -2.36
C GLU A 65 -6.31 4.60 -1.54
N ARG A 66 -7.65 4.58 -1.44
CA ARG A 66 -8.38 3.53 -0.70
C ARG A 66 -9.03 2.55 -1.65
N PHE A 67 -8.89 1.26 -1.37
CA PHE A 67 -9.50 0.23 -2.22
C PHE A 67 -11.03 0.35 -2.30
N SER A 68 -11.70 0.74 -1.20
CA SER A 68 -13.15 0.97 -1.18
C SER A 68 -13.64 2.01 -2.20
N GLN A 69 -12.79 2.94 -2.64
CA GLN A 69 -13.14 3.95 -3.65
C GLN A 69 -13.30 3.36 -5.06
N LEU A 70 -12.96 2.08 -5.27
CA LEU A 70 -13.27 1.37 -6.52
C LEU A 70 -14.76 0.99 -6.64
N PHE A 71 -15.48 0.92 -5.52
CA PHE A 71 -16.91 0.58 -5.50
C PHE A 71 -17.78 1.83 -5.70
N SER A 72 -19.04 1.61 -6.10
CA SER A 72 -20.00 2.70 -6.26
C SER A 72 -20.35 3.35 -4.92
N ASP A 73 -20.48 4.67 -4.91
CA ASP A 73 -21.01 5.42 -3.75
C ASP A 73 -22.43 4.97 -3.38
N SER A 74 -23.20 4.48 -4.37
CA SER A 74 -24.55 3.96 -4.20
C SER A 74 -24.60 2.55 -3.58
N LEU A 75 -23.47 1.96 -3.20
CA LEU A 75 -23.49 0.64 -2.57
C LEU A 75 -24.23 0.70 -1.22
N PRO A 76 -25.20 -0.21 -0.98
CA PRO A 76 -25.88 -0.30 0.30
C PRO A 76 -24.90 -0.45 1.47
N GLU A 77 -25.16 0.26 2.57
CA GLU A 77 -24.29 0.27 3.76
C GLU A 77 -24.03 -1.15 4.30
N ALA A 78 -25.07 -1.99 4.29
CA ALA A 78 -24.97 -3.38 4.71
C ALA A 78 -23.94 -4.20 3.93
N LEU A 79 -23.60 -3.79 2.70
CA LEU A 79 -22.62 -4.47 1.85
C LEU A 79 -21.19 -3.95 2.03
N ARG A 80 -20.98 -2.79 2.69
CA ARG A 80 -19.64 -2.21 2.86
C ARG A 80 -18.72 -3.08 3.70
N ALA A 81 -19.25 -3.79 4.69
CA ALA A 81 -18.48 -4.70 5.56
C ALA A 81 -17.89 -5.91 4.81
N TYR A 82 -18.37 -6.22 3.61
CA TYR A 82 -17.88 -7.33 2.78
C TYR A 82 -16.85 -6.89 1.73
N GLN A 83 -16.50 -5.60 1.69
CA GLN A 83 -15.48 -5.09 0.78
C GLN A 83 -14.07 -5.41 1.29
N VAL A 84 -13.15 -5.55 0.34
CA VAL A 84 -11.73 -5.43 0.64
C VAL A 84 -11.43 -3.97 0.96
N GLU A 85 -10.63 -3.73 1.99
CA GLU A 85 -10.16 -2.37 2.32
C GLU A 85 -8.67 -2.41 2.65
N PHE A 86 -7.93 -1.52 2.00
CA PHE A 86 -6.59 -1.12 2.38
C PHE A 86 -6.32 0.30 1.88
N LEU A 87 -5.32 0.93 2.49
CA LEU A 87 -4.80 2.23 2.09
C LEU A 87 -3.47 2.04 1.35
N CYS A 88 -3.34 2.69 0.19
CA CYS A 88 -2.10 2.85 -0.53
C CYS A 88 -1.52 4.24 -0.29
N ASP A 89 -0.25 4.28 0.11
CA ASP A 89 0.48 5.54 0.28
C ASP A 89 0.95 6.02 -1.11
N VAL A 90 0.28 7.04 -1.64
CA VAL A 90 0.55 7.54 -3.00
C VAL A 90 1.48 8.75 -2.95
N TYR A 91 2.59 8.65 -3.68
CA TYR A 91 3.55 9.72 -3.88
C TYR A 91 3.41 10.24 -5.31
N ASN A 92 2.77 11.40 -5.47
CA ASN A 92 2.65 12.06 -6.76
C ASN A 92 3.93 12.82 -7.11
N LEU A 93 4.67 12.32 -8.10
CA LEU A 93 5.92 12.86 -8.58
C LEU A 93 5.77 13.91 -9.68
N THR A 94 4.57 14.16 -10.22
CA THR A 94 4.35 15.27 -11.18
C THR A 94 4.32 16.65 -10.50
N ALA A 95 4.22 16.70 -9.17
CA ALA A 95 4.13 17.95 -8.40
C ALA A 95 5.47 18.46 -7.85
N GLN A 96 6.61 17.81 -8.13
CA GLN A 96 7.92 18.26 -7.66
C GLN A 96 8.94 18.33 -8.81
N PRO A 97 9.58 19.50 -9.07
CA PRO A 97 10.83 19.51 -9.81
C PRO A 97 11.89 18.73 -9.01
N ASP A 98 12.76 18.00 -9.73
CA ASP A 98 13.80 17.07 -9.24
C ASP A 98 14.70 17.59 -8.09
N SER A 99 14.71 18.90 -7.83
CA SER A 99 15.62 19.53 -6.88
C SER A 99 15.21 19.45 -5.40
N THR A 100 14.01 18.95 -5.06
CA THR A 100 13.52 18.94 -3.66
C THR A 100 12.71 17.71 -3.26
N LEU A 101 13.28 16.51 -3.42
CA LEU A 101 12.83 15.33 -2.67
C LEU A 101 13.16 15.49 -1.16
N ARG A 102 12.41 16.36 -0.47
CA ARG A 102 12.36 16.37 0.99
C ARG A 102 11.26 15.42 1.42
N VAL A 103 11.66 14.23 1.84
CA VAL A 103 10.82 13.33 2.65
C VAL A 103 10.24 14.17 3.79
N ARG A 104 8.92 14.43 3.76
CA ARG A 104 8.22 14.99 4.93
C ARG A 104 7.87 13.80 5.82
N PRO A 105 8.56 13.61 6.97
CA PRO A 105 8.17 12.58 7.90
C PRO A 105 6.79 12.95 8.46
N ARG A 106 5.75 12.18 8.09
CA ARG A 106 4.51 12.17 8.88
C ARG A 106 4.88 11.64 10.27
N LYS A 107 4.55 12.43 11.29
CA LYS A 107 4.82 12.09 12.69
C LYS A 107 4.11 10.76 13.02
N SER A 108 4.88 9.86 13.63
CA SER A 108 4.54 8.55 14.20
C SER A 108 4.64 7.31 13.28
N LEU A 109 5.85 7.01 12.82
CA LEU A 109 6.32 5.62 12.72
C LEU A 109 7.65 5.55 13.45
N THR A 110 7.60 5.17 14.72
CA THR A 110 8.81 4.83 15.49
C THR A 110 9.49 3.65 14.81
N ARG A 111 10.58 4.00 14.14
CA ARG A 111 11.60 3.15 13.52
C ARG A 111 11.88 1.89 14.35
N ASN A 112 11.54 0.74 13.79
CA ASN A 112 12.29 -0.50 13.97
C ASN A 112 12.39 -1.15 12.59
N LEU A 113 13.60 -1.20 12.06
CA LEU A 113 13.96 -1.82 10.79
C LEU A 113 13.66 -3.32 10.88
N ALA A 114 12.89 -3.89 9.95
CA ALA A 114 12.84 -5.33 9.73
C ALA A 114 12.54 -5.67 8.26
N CYS A 115 13.48 -6.35 7.63
CA CYS A 115 13.42 -7.14 6.38
C CYS A 115 12.71 -6.52 5.16
N PHE A 116 13.47 -5.77 4.36
CA PHE A 116 13.13 -5.50 2.96
C PHE A 116 13.32 -6.77 2.13
N LYS A 117 12.23 -7.40 1.69
CA LYS A 117 12.24 -8.28 0.52
C LYS A 117 11.60 -7.51 -0.62
N MET A 118 12.43 -6.87 -1.44
CA MET A 118 12.01 -6.25 -2.69
C MET A 118 11.62 -7.36 -3.65
N ILE A 119 10.31 -7.63 -3.77
CA ILE A 119 9.80 -8.51 -4.82
C ILE A 119 9.68 -7.62 -6.05
N ARG A 120 10.53 -7.88 -7.06
CA ARG A 120 10.42 -7.29 -8.39
C ARG A 120 9.31 -7.96 -9.17
#